data_AF-B5IN56-F1
#
_entry.id   AF-B5IN56-F1
#
_cell.length_a   1.000
_cell.length_b   1.000
_cell.length_c   1.000
_cell.angle_alpha   90.00
_cell.angle_beta   90.00
_cell.angle_gamma   90.00
#
_symmetry.space_group_name_H-M   'P 1'
#
loop_
_entity.id
_entity.type
_entity.pdbx_description
1 polymer ?
#
loop_
_entity_poly.entity_id
_entity_poly.type
_entity_poly.pdbx_seq_one_letter_code
_entity_poly.pdbx_strand_id
1 'polypeptide(L)' 'MSDRRQRLHELVLALVQRQNDLDLLDGDGAAVNPAEAASWLERNRRVLQRYQALVRTAVTLDALIDQEASGPGSPL' A
#
# COMPACT_ATOMS: atom_id res chain seq x y z
N MET A 1 -12.98 -0.50 16.00
CA MET A 1 -11.56 -0.68 15.65
C MET A 1 -11.39 -1.61 14.45
N SER A 2 -12.13 -2.73 14.40
CA SER A 2 -12.13 -3.69 13.28
C SER A 2 -12.58 -3.09 11.94
N ASP A 3 -13.61 -2.23 11.95
CA ASP A 3 -14.21 -1.70 10.71
C ASP A 3 -13.28 -0.74 9.97
N ARG A 4 -12.56 0.11 10.71
CA ARG A 4 -11.57 1.02 10.12
C ARG A 4 -10.42 0.26 9.46
N ARG A 5 -9.91 -0.78 10.14
CA ARG A 5 -8.85 -1.64 9.60
C ARG A 5 -9.33 -2.37 8.34
N GLN A 6 -10.58 -2.84 8.32
CA GLN A 6 -11.19 -3.48 7.16
C GLN A 6 -11.30 -2.52 5.97
N ARG A 7 -11.81 -1.29 6.18
CA ARG A 7 -11.87 -0.27 5.12
C ARG A 7 -10.50 0.10 4.57
N LEU A 8 -9.51 0.29 5.45
CA LEU A 8 -8.14 0.56 5.02
C LEU A 8 -7.58 -0.59 4.19
N HIS A 9 -7.85 -1.84 4.58
CA HIS A 9 -7.42 -3.00 3.82
C HIS A 9 -8.06 -3.05 2.42
N GLU A 10 -9.36 -2.79 2.32
CA GLU A 10 -10.09 -2.72 1.04
C GLU A 10 -9.56 -1.59 0.15
N LEU A 11 -9.31 -0.41 0.71
CA LEU A 11 -8.70 0.71 -0.01
C LEU A 11 -7.30 0.36 -0.52
N VAL A 12 -6.47 -0.30 0.30
CA VAL A 12 -5.13 -0.74 -0.12
C VAL A 12 -5.23 -1.76 -1.25
N LEU A 13 -6.13 -2.76 -1.15
CA LEU A 13 -6.32 -3.75 -2.22
C LEU A 13 -6.75 -3.10 -3.53
N ALA A 14 -7.71 -2.16 -3.49
CA ALA A 14 -8.16 -1.43 -4.68
C ALA A 14 -7.03 -0.61 -5.30
N LEU A 15 -6.20 0.05 -4.48
CA LEU A 15 -5.04 0.82 -4.93
C LEU A 15 -3.94 -0.07 -5.53
N VAL A 16 -3.69 -1.24 -4.94
CA VAL A 16 -2.74 -2.24 -5.44
C VAL A 16 -3.19 -2.79 -6.80
N GLN A 17 -4.47 -3.14 -6.95
CA GLN A 17 -5.02 -3.65 -8.22
C GLN A 17 -4.93 -2.63 -9.38
N ARG A 18 -4.85 -1.34 -9.06
CA ARG A 18 -4.66 -0.26 -10.05
C ARG A 18 -3.19 -0.04 -10.40
N GLN A 19 -2.25 -0.58 -9.64
CA GLN A 19 -0.83 -0.60 -9.96
C GLN A 19 -0.49 -1.84 -10.79
N ASN A 20 -0.36 -1.66 -12.11
CA ASN A 20 0.00 -2.75 -13.04
C ASN A 20 1.43 -3.28 -12.85
N ASP A 21 2.33 -2.51 -12.21
CA ASP A 21 3.77 -2.82 -12.12
C ASP A 21 4.28 -2.92 -10.67
N LEU A 22 3.49 -3.54 -9.79
CA LEU A 22 4.06 -4.07 -8.56
C LEU A 22 4.81 -5.36 -8.93
N ASP A 23 6.08 -5.21 -9.24
CA ASP A 23 7.01 -6.34 -9.32
C ASP A 23 6.92 -7.09 -7.99
N LEU A 24 6.16 -8.17 -7.98
CA LEU A 24 6.07 -9.08 -6.86
C LEU A 24 7.47 -9.61 -6.59
N LEU A 25 7.83 -9.66 -5.32
CA LEU A 25 9.10 -10.22 -4.88
C LEU A 25 9.09 -11.71 -5.25
N ASP A 26 9.66 -12.06 -6.40
CA ASP A 26 9.98 -13.45 -6.70
C ASP A 26 10.94 -13.94 -5.62
N GLY A 27 10.44 -14.82 -4.76
CA GLY A 27 11.17 -15.37 -3.61
C GLY A 27 12.32 -16.30 -3.99
N ASP A 28 12.58 -16.48 -5.29
CA ASP A 28 13.43 -17.56 -5.81
C ASP A 28 14.86 -17.14 -6.16
N GLY A 29 15.34 -16.04 -5.59
CA GLY A 29 16.67 -15.52 -5.91
C GLY A 29 17.33 -14.84 -4.73
N ALA A 30 17.69 -15.61 -3.70
CA ALA A 30 18.76 -15.18 -2.81
C ALA A 30 20.00 -14.97 -3.69
N ALA A 31 20.33 -13.70 -3.95
CA ALA A 31 21.36 -13.31 -4.89
C ALA A 31 22.67 -14.07 -4.61
N VAL A 32 23.12 -14.84 -5.60
CA VAL A 32 24.26 -15.75 -5.47
C VAL A 32 25.58 -14.96 -5.45
N ASN A 33 25.57 -13.73 -5.98
CA ASN A 33 26.72 -12.82 -6.00
C ASN A 33 26.43 -11.42 -5.39
N PRO A 34 27.45 -10.72 -4.85
CA PRO A 34 27.28 -9.41 -4.18
C PRO A 34 26.68 -8.30 -5.06
N ALA A 35 27.00 -8.29 -6.36
CA ALA A 35 26.45 -7.30 -7.29
C ALA A 35 24.95 -7.54 -7.57
N GLU A 36 24.53 -8.80 -7.64
CA GLU A 36 23.12 -9.18 -7.75
C GLU A 36 22.36 -8.88 -6.46
N ALA A 37 23.03 -9.03 -5.30
CA ALA A 37 22.45 -8.73 -4.00
C ALA A 37 22.16 -7.23 -3.84
N ALA A 38 23.07 -6.37 -4.27
CA ALA A 38 22.85 -4.92 -4.29
C ALA A 38 21.68 -4.52 -5.20
N SER A 39 21.62 -5.08 -6.42
CA SER A 39 20.52 -4.84 -7.37
C SER A 39 19.17 -5.37 -6.87
N TRP A 40 19.16 -6.53 -6.21
CA TRP A 40 17.98 -7.09 -5.55
C TRP A 40 17.50 -6.22 -4.39
N LEU A 41 18.41 -5.79 -3.51
CA LEU A 41 18.07 -4.95 -2.37
C LEU A 41 17.50 -3.60 -2.82
N GLU A 42 18.05 -3.01 -3.88
CA GLU A 42 17.56 -1.77 -4.45
C GLU A 42 16.19 -1.94 -5.14
N ARG A 43 15.95 -3.06 -5.83
CA ARG A 43 14.61 -3.43 -6.32
C ARG A 43 13.60 -3.54 -5.19
N ASN A 44 13.94 -4.26 -4.12
CA ASN A 44 13.06 -4.42 -2.96
C ASN A 44 12.77 -3.09 -2.28
N ARG A 45 13.77 -2.23 -2.14
CA ARG A 45 13.61 -0.89 -1.57
C ARG A 45 12.60 -0.08 -2.38
N ARG A 46 12.66 -0.13 -3.73
CA ARG A 46 11.67 0.52 -4.58
C ARG A 46 10.26 -0.05 -4.42
N VAL A 47 10.12 -1.38 -4.39
CA VAL A 47 8.81 -2.04 -4.20
C VAL A 47 8.20 -1.64 -2.85
N LEU A 48 8.98 -1.70 -1.77
CA LEU A 48 8.54 -1.30 -0.43
C LEU A 48 8.13 0.18 -0.38
N GLN A 49 8.89 1.07 -1.02
CA GLN A 49 8.55 2.50 -1.09
C GLN A 49 7.21 2.73 -1.81
N ARG A 50 6.94 2.00 -2.90
CA ARG A 50 5.66 2.06 -3.63
C ARG A 50 4.52 1.57 -2.76
N TYR A 51 4.67 0.42 -2.10
CA TYR A 51 3.67 -0.11 -1.20
C TYR A 51 3.37 0.86 -0.03
N GLN A 52 4.41 1.44 0.58
CA GLN A 52 4.24 2.45 1.62
C GLN A 52 3.51 3.69 1.13
N ALA A 53 3.74 4.13 -0.11
CA ALA A 53 3.00 5.24 -0.71
C ALA A 53 1.51 4.90 -0.85
N LEU A 54 1.17 3.70 -1.32
CA LEU A 54 -0.22 3.24 -1.43
C LEU A 54 -0.92 3.18 -0.06
N VAL A 55 -0.25 2.65 0.96
CA VAL A 55 -0.79 2.61 2.32
C VAL A 55 -1.03 4.01 2.86
N ARG A 56 -0.09 4.95 2.66
CA ARG A 56 -0.30 6.35 3.05
C ARG A 56 -1.51 6.95 2.34
N THR A 57 -1.66 6.72 1.03
CA THR A 57 -2.84 7.17 0.28
C THR A 57 -4.14 6.58 0.82
N ALA A 58 -4.18 5.28 1.11
CA ALA A 58 -5.36 4.63 1.70
C ALA A 58 -5.74 5.26 3.06
N VAL A 59 -4.74 5.56 3.91
CA VAL A 59 -4.96 6.23 5.20
C VAL A 59 -5.51 7.64 5.02
N THR A 60 -4.97 8.40 4.06
CA THR A 60 -5.51 9.73 3.74
C THR A 60 -6.95 9.65 3.24
N LEU A 61 -7.27 8.70 2.36
CA LEU A 61 -8.63 8.52 1.85
C LEU A 61 -9.62 8.11 2.96
N ASP A 62 -9.25 7.16 3.83
CA ASP A 62 -10.09 6.80 4.99
C ASP A 62 -10.32 8.00 5.91
N ALA A 63 -9.30 8.83 6.16
CA ALA A 63 -9.45 10.04 6.96
C ALA A 63 -10.37 11.09 6.30
N LEU A 64 -10.36 11.22 4.97
CA LEU A 64 -11.28 12.10 4.24
C LEU A 64 -12.72 11.57 4.31
N ILE A 65 -12.91 10.26 4.15
CA ILE A 65 -14.23 9.60 4.27
C ILE A 65 -14.78 9.77 5.69
N ASP A 66 -13.96 9.62 6.72
CA ASP A 66 -14.38 9.80 8.12
C ASP A 66 -14.81 11.26 8.40
N GLN A 67 -14.12 12.24 7.79
CA GLN A 67 -14.48 13.66 7.85
C GLN A 67 -15.81 13.93 7.13
N GLU A 68 -16.03 13.35 5.95
CA GLU A 68 -17.29 13.45 5.22
C GLU A 68 -18.45 12.84 6.00
N ALA A 69 -18.25 11.67 6.61
CA ALA A 69 -19.26 11.00 7.43
C ALA A 69 -19.57 11.75 8.75
N SER A 70 -18.59 12.48 9.27
CA SER A 70 -18.71 13.26 10.53
C SER A 70 -19.07 14.74 10.31
N GLY A 71 -19.26 15.17 9.05
CA GLY A 71 -19.60 16.55 8.69
C GLY A 71 -21.05 16.93 9.05
N PRO A 72 -21.39 18.24 9.10
CA PRO A 72 -22.67 18.76 9.61
C PRO A 72 -23.91 18.50 8.72
N GLY A 73 -23.92 17.40 7.96
CA GLY A 73 -25.00 17.00 7.07
C GLY A 73 -25.52 15.56 7.28
N SER A 74 -25.12 14.86 8.34
CA SER A 74 -25.68 13.54 8.66
C SER A 74 -27.05 13.70 9.35
N PRO A 75 -28.18 13.28 8.72
CA PRO A 75 -29.45 13.22 9.40
C PRO A 75 -29.43 12.07 10.43
N LEU A 76 -29.92 12.38 11.63
CA LEU A 76 -30.27 11.40 12.67
C LEU A 76 -31.37 10.45 12.20
#